data_AF-A0A1I6LAV8-F1
#
_entry.id   AF-A0A1I6LAV8-F1
#
_cell.length_a   1.000
_cell.length_b   1.000
_cell.length_c   1.000
_cell.angle_alpha   90.00
_cell.angle_beta   90.00
_cell.angle_gamma   90.00
#
_symmetry.space_group_name_H-M   'P 1'
#
loop_
_entity.id
_entity.type
_entity.pdbx_description
1 polymer ?
#
loop_
_entity_poly.entity_id
_entity_poly.type
_entity_poly.pdbx_seq_one_letter_code
_entity_poly.pdbx_strand_id
1 'polypeptide(L)'
;MFVIHLVAGFVGAFLLFGPAIYTGLQLLPGEPAVEYPVAAATALVGVLVAGLVDGLLGWLPVVGVVLAPLAWSAVVRRFGRASWPASVAVGFATWALSRLLYAGLSGL
;
A
#
# COMPACT_ATOMS: atom_id res chain seq x y z
N MET A 1 -14.74 -9.27 15.23
CA MET A 1 -13.47 -9.47 14.49
C MET A 1 -13.33 -8.54 13.28
N PHE A 2 -14.31 -8.47 12.37
CA PHE A 2 -14.29 -7.60 11.18
C PHE A 2 -13.97 -6.11 11.48
N VAL A 3 -14.66 -5.51 12.47
CA VAL A 3 -14.45 -4.10 12.84
C VAL A 3 -13.03 -3.81 13.32
N ILE A 4 -12.41 -4.73 14.06
CA ILE A 4 -11.03 -4.58 14.56
C ILE A 4 -10.03 -4.56 13.40
N HIS A 5 -10.24 -5.40 12.38
CA HIS A 5 -9.38 -5.45 11.19
C HIS A 5 -9.51 -4.17 10.35
N LEU A 6 -10.72 -3.63 10.25
CA LEU A 6 -11.00 -2.37 9.56
C LEU A 6 -10.30 -1.19 10.25
N VAL A 7 -10.43 -1.11 11.59
CA VAL A 7 -9.78 -0.07 12.39
C VAL A 7 -8.25 -0.20 12.32
N ALA A 8 -7.71 -1.41 12.47
CA ALA A 8 -6.28 -1.66 12.36
C ALA A 8 -5.75 -1.32 10.95
N GLY A 9 -6.50 -1.61 9.89
CA GLY A 9 -6.17 -1.23 8.52
C GLY A 9 -6.15 0.29 8.33
N PHE A 10 -7.13 1.01 8.89
CA PHE A 10 -7.19 2.47 8.86
C PHE A 10 -6.02 3.11 9.63
N VAL A 11 -5.74 2.61 10.83
CA VAL A 11 -4.63 3.08 11.67
C VAL A 11 -3.29 2.76 11.01
N GLY A 12 -3.12 1.56 10.44
CA GLY A 12 -1.93 1.17 9.69
C GLY A 12 -1.73 2.02 8.43
N ALA A 13 -2.81 2.33 7.70
CA ALA A 13 -2.75 3.24 6.57
C ALA A 13 -2.24 4.63 6.96
N PHE A 14 -2.72 5.16 8.08
CA PHE A 14 -2.36 6.50 8.53
C PHE A 14 -0.96 6.56 9.17
N LEU A 15 -0.63 5.62 10.04
CA LEU A 15 0.60 5.65 10.85
C LEU A 15 1.80 5.00 10.18
N LEU A 16 1.59 4.03 9.29
CA LEU A 16 2.67 3.23 8.72
C LEU A 16 2.80 3.45 7.22
N PHE A 17 1.71 3.27 6.46
CA PHE A 17 1.79 3.30 5.01
C PHE A 17 1.86 4.72 4.44
N GLY A 18 1.17 5.69 5.04
CA GLY A 18 1.26 7.11 4.66
C GLY A 18 2.70 7.64 4.72
N PRO A 19 3.39 7.53 5.87
CA PRO A 19 4.80 7.89 6.00
C PRO A 19 5.73 7.10 5.06
N ALA A 20 5.47 5.81 4.85
CA ALA A 20 6.28 5.00 3.93
C ALA A 20 6.16 5.49 2.47
N ILE A 21 4.95 5.82 2.01
CA ILE A 21 4.72 6.38 0.67
C ILE A 21 5.33 7.79 0.57
N TYR A 22 5.10 8.64 1.58
CA TYR A 22 5.61 10.01 1.60
C TYR A 22 7.13 10.03 1.53
N THR A 23 7.80 9.31 2.45
CA THR A 23 9.26 9.26 2.48
C THR A 23 9.84 8.52 1.28
N GLY A 24 9.22 7.41 0.85
CA GLY A 24 9.65 6.66 -0.31
C GLY A 24 9.69 7.49 -1.60
N LEU A 25 8.65 8.29 -1.86
CA LEU A 25 8.61 9.17 -3.03
C LEU A 25 9.53 10.39 -2.90
N GLN A 26 9.70 10.95 -1.70
CA GLN A 26 10.62 12.07 -1.44
C GLN A 26 12.10 11.69 -1.63
N LEU A 27 12.47 10.44 -1.34
CA LEU A 27 13.85 9.96 -1.44
C LEU A 27 14.24 9.53 -2.86
N LEU A 28 13.27 9.35 -3.77
CA LEU A 28 13.53 8.92 -5.14
C LEU A 28 13.85 10.12 -6.03
N PRO A 29 15.05 10.19 -6.61
CA PRO A 29 15.47 11.34 -7.42
C PRO A 29 14.66 11.41 -8.72
N GLY A 30 14.22 12.63 -9.07
CA GLY A 30 13.46 12.90 -10.29
C GLY A 30 11.95 12.71 -10.17
N GLU A 31 11.46 12.29 -9.00
CA GLU A 31 10.03 12.18 -8.73
C GLU A 31 9.42 13.50 -8.25
N PRO A 32 8.16 13.78 -8.60
CA PRO A 32 7.47 14.96 -8.11
C PRO A 32 7.29 14.89 -6.58
N ALA A 33 7.48 16.03 -5.92
CA ALA A 33 7.20 16.13 -4.49
C ALA A 33 5.73 15.81 -4.22
N VAL A 34 5.49 14.93 -3.25
CA VAL A 34 4.16 14.53 -2.81
C VAL A 34 3.87 15.17 -1.46
N GLU A 35 2.69 15.75 -1.31
CA GLU A 35 2.24 16.26 -0.02
C GLU A 35 1.81 15.11 0.89
N TYR A 36 2.06 15.23 2.20
CA TYR A 36 1.70 14.19 3.16
C TYR A 36 0.20 13.80 3.14
N PRO A 37 -0.76 14.75 3.03
CA PRO A 37 -2.17 14.38 2.91
C PRO A 37 -2.47 13.51 1.69
N VAL A 38 -1.78 13.76 0.56
CA VAL A 38 -1.90 12.95 -0.65
C VAL A 38 -1.32 11.55 -0.43
N ALA A 39 -0.17 11.44 0.23
CA ALA A 39 0.43 10.15 0.58
C ALA A 39 -0.47 9.33 1.52
N ALA A 40 -1.05 9.96 2.54
CA ALA A 40 -1.99 9.31 3.46
C ALA A 40 -3.27 8.84 2.75
N ALA A 41 -3.83 9.67 1.86
CA ALA A 41 -4.98 9.27 1.03
C ALA A 41 -4.61 8.12 0.08
N THR A 42 -3.42 8.16 -0.52
CA THR A 42 -2.87 7.09 -1.37
C THR A 42 -2.77 5.77 -0.60
N ALA A 43 -2.29 5.82 0.65
CA ALA A 43 -2.22 4.66 1.53
C ALA A 43 -3.60 4.05 1.83
N LEU A 44 -4.59 4.89 2.15
CA LEU A 44 -5.97 4.44 2.40
C LEU A 44 -6.57 3.77 1.17
N VAL A 45 -6.43 4.40 0.01
CA VAL A 45 -6.89 3.81 -1.25
C VAL A 45 -6.13 2.52 -1.56
N GLY A 46 -4.82 2.48 -1.29
CA GLY A 46 -3.97 1.31 -1.49
C GLY A 46 -4.45 0.12 -0.65
N VAL A 47 -4.73 0.34 0.63
CA VAL A 47 -5.28 -0.68 1.53
C VAL A 47 -6.64 -1.18 1.04
N LEU A 48 -7.53 -0.29 0.62
CA LEU A 48 -8.86 -0.68 0.12
C LEU A 48 -8.79 -1.48 -1.18
N VAL A 49 -8.03 -0.98 -2.16
CA VAL A 49 -7.89 -1.62 -3.48
C VAL A 49 -7.15 -2.95 -3.34
N ALA A 50 -6.03 -2.99 -2.62
CA ALA A 50 -5.28 -4.22 -2.40
C ALA A 50 -6.08 -5.22 -1.56
N GLY A 51 -6.80 -4.76 -0.53
CA GLY A 51 -7.70 -5.61 0.26
C GLY A 51 -8.83 -6.22 -0.58
N LEU A 52 -9.38 -5.45 -1.53
CA LEU A 52 -10.35 -5.97 -2.49
C LEU A 52 -9.72 -7.00 -3.44
N VAL A 53 -8.51 -6.74 -3.94
CA VAL A 53 -7.78 -7.67 -4.80
C VAL A 53 -7.46 -8.97 -4.06
N ASP A 54 -6.94 -8.90 -2.83
CA ASP A 54 -6.68 -10.07 -2.00
C ASP A 54 -7.97 -10.82 -1.65
N GLY A 55 -9.07 -10.10 -1.35
CA GLY A 55 -10.36 -10.72 -1.06
C GLY A 55 -10.96 -11.48 -2.25
N LEU A 56 -10.80 -10.95 -3.47
CA LEU A 56 -11.35 -11.56 -4.69
C LEU A 56 -10.43 -12.59 -5.33
N LEU A 57 -9.11 -12.35 -5.28
CA LEU A 57 -8.10 -13.08 -6.06
C LEU A 57 -6.99 -13.70 -5.21
N GLY A 58 -6.95 -13.44 -3.90
CA GLY A 58 -5.93 -13.99 -2.99
C GLY A 58 -5.98 -15.50 -2.83
N TRP A 59 -7.09 -16.15 -3.22
CA TRP A 59 -7.20 -17.62 -3.29
C TRP A 59 -6.38 -18.21 -4.44
N LEU A 60 -6.02 -17.41 -5.46
CA LEU A 60 -5.16 -17.84 -6.55
C LEU A 60 -3.68 -17.68 -6.15
N PRO A 61 -2.90 -18.79 -6.07
CA PRO A 61 -1.55 -18.77 -5.49
C PRO A 61 -0.59 -17.79 -6.17
N VAL A 62 -0.68 -17.65 -7.50
CA VAL A 62 0.20 -16.80 -8.29
C VAL A 62 -0.42 -15.43 -8.53
N VAL A 63 -1.73 -15.40 -8.80
CA VAL A 63 -2.42 -14.18 -9.21
C VAL A 63 -2.57 -13.21 -8.04
N GLY A 64 -2.93 -13.69 -6.84
CA GLY A 64 -3.00 -12.83 -5.65
C GLY A 64 -1.65 -12.22 -5.29
N VAL A 65 -0.59 -13.04 -5.30
CA VAL A 65 0.78 -12.63 -4.95
C VAL A 65 1.34 -11.57 -5.90
N VAL A 66 0.97 -11.61 -7.19
CA VAL A 66 1.46 -10.64 -8.19
C VAL A 66 0.54 -9.42 -8.30
N LEU A 67 -0.78 -9.61 -8.25
CA LEU A 67 -1.72 -8.50 -8.47
C LEU A 67 -1.81 -7.56 -7.27
N ALA A 68 -1.68 -8.05 -6.04
CA ALA A 68 -1.73 -7.20 -4.85
C ALA A 68 -0.62 -6.13 -4.82
N PRO A 69 0.67 -6.44 -5.06
CA PRO A 69 1.70 -5.42 -5.14
C PRO A 69 1.53 -4.52 -6.38
N LEU A 70 1.08 -5.07 -7.52
CA LEU A 70 0.77 -4.24 -8.70
C LEU A 70 -0.37 -3.26 -8.45
N ALA A 71 -1.38 -3.64 -7.66
CA ALA A 71 -2.45 -2.77 -7.25
C ALA A 71 -1.92 -1.61 -6.38
N TRP A 72 -1.04 -1.90 -5.42
CA TRP A 72 -0.33 -0.87 -4.67
C TRP A 72 0.45 0.08 -5.59
N SER A 73 1.23 -0.47 -6.53
CA SER A 73 2.01 0.33 -7.49
C SER A 73 1.13 1.19 -8.39
N ALA A 74 -0.01 0.67 -8.84
CA ALA A 74 -0.96 1.42 -9.64
C ALA A 74 -1.57 2.60 -8.86
N VAL A 75 -1.90 2.39 -7.58
CA VAL A 75 -2.41 3.44 -6.70
C VAL A 75 -1.33 4.50 -6.44
N VAL A 76 -0.11 4.10 -6.08
CA VAL A 76 1.02 5.03 -5.88
C VAL A 76 1.29 5.85 -7.14
N ARG A 77 1.29 5.21 -8.31
CA ARG A 77 1.46 5.92 -9.58
C ARG A 77 0.35 6.94 -9.83
N ARG A 78 -0.90 6.53 -9.62
CA ARG A 78 -2.07 7.34 -9.93
C ARG A 78 -2.12 8.60 -9.07
N PHE A 79 -1.90 8.46 -7.76
CA PHE A 79 -2.07 9.55 -6.81
C PHE A 79 -0.78 10.29 -6.49
N GLY A 80 0.36 9.58 -6.47
CA GLY A 80 1.68 10.17 -6.31
C GLY A 80 2.25 10.78 -7.59
N ARG A 81 1.60 10.58 -8.75
CA ARG A 81 2.06 11.02 -10.08
C ARG A 81 3.49 10.59 -10.40
N ALA A 82 3.92 9.49 -9.78
CA ALA A 82 5.28 9.00 -9.85
C ALA A 82 5.53 8.22 -11.15
N SER A 83 6.80 8.12 -11.55
CA SER A 83 7.21 7.23 -12.63
C SER A 83 6.88 5.78 -12.31
N TRP A 84 6.79 4.93 -13.33
CA TRP A 84 6.54 3.49 -13.13
C TRP A 84 7.60 2.82 -12.25
N PRO A 85 8.92 3.02 -12.46
CA PRO A 85 9.94 2.44 -11.58
C PRO A 85 9.77 2.84 -10.11
N ALA A 86 9.55 4.12 -9.83
CA ALA A 86 9.32 4.62 -8.48
C ALA A 86 8.05 4.04 -7.85
N SER A 87 6.97 4.01 -8.62
CA SER A 87 5.68 3.47 -8.17
C SER A 87 5.74 1.97 -7.89
N VAL A 88 6.51 1.23 -8.70
CA VAL A 88 6.78 -0.19 -8.46
C VAL A 88 7.54 -0.35 -7.16
N ALA A 89 8.68 0.35 -6.98
CA ALA A 89 9.49 0.24 -5.78
C ALA A 89 8.71 0.56 -4.49
N VAL A 90 8.04 1.73 -4.46
CA VAL A 90 7.27 2.18 -3.30
C VAL A 90 6.02 1.30 -3.10
N GLY A 91 5.29 0.97 -4.17
CA GLY A 91 4.11 0.11 -4.07
C GLY A 91 4.43 -1.28 -3.55
N PHE A 92 5.51 -1.90 -4.03
CA PHE A 92 5.96 -3.21 -3.55
C PHE A 92 6.42 -3.16 -2.09
N ALA A 93 7.18 -2.13 -1.72
CA ALA A 93 7.63 -1.95 -0.33
C ALA A 93 6.43 -1.79 0.61
N THR A 94 5.44 -0.98 0.24
CA THR A 94 4.25 -0.73 1.05
C THR A 94 3.36 -1.98 1.16
N TRP A 95 3.22 -2.73 0.07
CA TRP A 95 2.58 -4.05 0.09
C TRP A 95 3.29 -5.02 1.04
N ALA A 96 4.62 -5.14 0.96
CA ALA A 96 5.40 -6.03 1.83
C ALA A 96 5.23 -5.63 3.30
N LEU A 97 5.28 -4.33 3.60
CA LEU A 97 4.98 -3.77 4.92
C LEU A 97 3.57 -4.15 5.40
N SER A 98 2.57 -4.08 4.52
CA SER A 98 1.21 -4.50 4.87
C SER A 98 1.11 -5.98 5.22
N ARG A 99 1.80 -6.85 4.47
CA ARG A 99 1.85 -8.29 4.75
C ARG A 99 2.49 -8.58 6.10
N LEU A 100 3.58 -7.87 6.43
CA LEU A 100 4.25 -7.98 7.73
C LEU A 100 3.34 -7.53 8.88
N LEU A 101 2.62 -6.41 8.70
CA LEU A 101 1.66 -5.92 9.68
C LEU A 101 0.55 -6.94 9.93
N TYR A 102 -0.08 -7.46 8.87
CA TYR A 102 -1.15 -8.46 9.01
C TYR A 102 -0.64 -9.77 9.60
N ALA A 103 0.55 -10.25 9.21
CA ALA A 103 1.16 -11.43 9.79
C ALA A 103 1.37 -11.25 11.30
N GLY A 104 1.91 -10.11 11.72
CA GLY A 104 2.09 -9.78 13.14
C GLY A 104 0.79 -9.68 13.92
N LEU A 105 -0.29 -9.18 13.31
CA LEU A 105 -1.62 -9.12 13.92
C LEU A 105 -2.31 -10.49 14.01
N SER A 106 -2.08 -11.38 13.05
CA SER A 106 -2.69 -12.72 12.98
C SER A 106 -1.96 -13.78 13.82
N GLY A 107 -0.72 -13.50 14.22
CA GLY A 107 0.08 -14.35 15.10
C GLY A 107 -0.13 -14.07 16.60
N LEU A 108 -0.95 -13.08 16.93
CA LEU A 108 -1.49 -12.78 18.26
C LEU A 108 -2.91 -13.36 18.39
#